data_AF-A0A975M8E2-F1
#
_entry.id   AF-A0A975M8E2-F1
#
_cell.length_a   1.000
_cell.length_b   1.000
_cell.length_c   1.000
_cell.angle_alpha   90.00
_cell.angle_beta   90.00
_cell.angle_gamma   90.00
#
_symmetry.space_group_name_H-M   'P 1'
#
loop_
_entity.id
_entity.type
_entity.pdbx_description
1 polymer ?
#
loop_
_entity_poly.entity_id
_entity_poly.type
_entity_poly.pdbx_seq_one_letter_code
_entity_poly.pdbx_strand_id
1 'polypeptide(L)'
;MVFLGRLEVTSLALAALAAGTVLGVWLFRFGARHAWMTLVCLVGALVVCVILLANVEAFGSAGVAWMGALVGGSNIGVAWRTAAQRRKAPVKKAAWQVDGRGFGAVAEARLAAGTALRALDGKSRCRLAVARGPARLEVAGGPETGFVCHRSRDAADERSWAVLTRQEQLRDETVEVPMGKIVGHIPVKLVHDFDSASAALGDFLRNPGAAELGPEWVTGVEAEGTRLAVK
;
A
#
# COMPACT_ATOMS: atom_id res chain seq x y z
N MET A 1 -12.14 36.38 -36.58
CA MET A 1 -10.83 36.50 -37.25
C MET A 1 -9.89 37.16 -36.24
N VAL A 2 -9.07 36.37 -35.54
CA VAL A 2 -8.13 36.87 -34.53
C VAL A 2 -6.76 36.96 -35.19
N PHE A 3 -6.25 38.19 -35.31
CA PHE A 3 -4.94 38.49 -35.85
C PHE A 3 -3.87 38.31 -34.76
N LEU A 4 -3.12 37.21 -34.82
CA LEU A 4 -1.76 37.15 -34.26
C LEU A 4 -0.78 37.21 -35.44
N GLY A 5 0.27 38.02 -35.29
CA GLY A 5 1.12 38.54 -36.37
C GLY A 5 1.67 37.51 -37.36
N ARG A 6 1.50 37.84 -38.65
CA ARG A 6 2.41 37.58 -39.80
C ARG A 6 3.28 36.31 -39.75
N LEU A 7 2.69 35.15 -39.50
CA LEU A 7 3.09 33.93 -40.19
C LEU A 7 1.96 33.58 -41.14
N GLU A 8 2.23 33.53 -42.45
CA GLU A 8 1.38 32.80 -43.37
C GLU A 8 1.52 31.32 -43.03
N VAL A 9 0.73 30.86 -42.06
CA VAL A 9 0.68 29.46 -41.66
C VAL A 9 -0.03 28.71 -42.77
N THR A 10 0.76 28.16 -43.69
CA THR A 10 0.25 27.30 -44.75
C THR A 10 -0.44 26.09 -44.12
N SER A 11 -1.53 25.62 -44.73
CA SER A 11 -2.24 24.41 -44.30
C SER A 11 -1.29 23.20 -44.19
N LEU A 12 -0.23 23.19 -45.01
CA LEU A 12 0.87 22.24 -44.97
C LEU A 12 1.65 22.26 -43.63
N ALA A 13 1.96 23.45 -43.10
CA ALA A 13 2.67 23.58 -41.83
C ALA A 13 1.80 23.15 -40.64
N LEU A 14 0.50 23.43 -40.68
CA LEU A 14 -0.48 22.94 -39.70
C LEU A 14 -0.61 21.41 -39.75
N ALA A 15 -0.68 20.83 -40.95
CA ALA A 15 -0.74 19.38 -41.14
C ALA A 15 0.56 18.70 -40.66
N ALA A 16 1.73 19.28 -40.95
CA ALA A 16 3.02 18.80 -40.49
C ALA A 16 3.14 18.86 -38.96
N LEU A 17 2.62 19.93 -38.34
CA LEU A 17 2.62 20.09 -36.89
C LEU A 17 1.70 19.06 -36.20
N ALA A 18 0.50 18.84 -36.75
CA ALA A 18 -0.43 17.83 -36.23
C ALA A 18 0.14 16.40 -36.40
N ALA A 19 0.72 16.10 -37.56
CA ALA A 19 1.29 14.79 -37.83
C ALA A 19 2.54 14.50 -36.98
N GLY A 20 3.45 15.47 -36.82
CA GLY A 20 4.64 15.33 -35.97
C GLY A 20 4.28 15.14 -34.49
N THR A 21 3.29 15.87 -33.96
CA THR A 21 2.84 15.73 -32.57
C THR A 21 2.20 14.37 -32.31
N VAL A 22 1.27 13.94 -33.18
CA VAL A 22 0.60 12.63 -33.05
C VAL A 22 1.63 11.50 -33.14
N LEU A 23 2.55 11.56 -34.09
CA LEU A 23 3.59 10.54 -34.28
C LEU A 23 4.54 10.48 -33.06
N GLY A 24 4.99 11.63 -32.55
CA GLY A 24 5.84 11.72 -31.37
C GLY A 24 5.15 11.16 -30.11
N VAL A 25 3.88 11.53 -29.88
CA VAL A 25 3.12 10.97 -28.75
C VAL A 25 2.98 9.46 -28.89
N TRP A 26 2.65 8.97 -30.08
CA TRP A 26 2.38 7.55 -30.30
C TRP A 26 3.63 6.67 -30.12
N LEU A 27 4.76 7.06 -30.73
CA LEU A 27 6.06 6.42 -30.58
C LEU A 27 6.49 6.31 -29.10
N PHE A 28 6.42 7.43 -28.37
CA PHE A 28 6.92 7.51 -27.00
C PHE A 28 5.88 7.10 -25.94
N ARG A 29 4.63 6.88 -26.33
CA ARG A 29 3.62 6.21 -25.49
C ARG A 29 3.77 4.70 -25.57
N PHE A 30 3.86 4.13 -26.78
CA PHE A 30 3.74 2.67 -27.01
C PHE A 30 5.05 1.93 -27.33
N GLY A 31 6.13 2.64 -27.66
CA GLY A 31 7.30 2.06 -28.32
C GLY A 31 8.09 0.96 -27.58
N ALA A 32 7.90 0.75 -26.28
CA ALA A 32 8.53 -0.38 -25.58
C ALA A 32 7.77 -1.70 -25.77
N ARG A 33 6.46 -1.68 -26.07
CA ARG A 33 5.64 -2.90 -26.17
C ARG A 33 5.67 -3.50 -27.58
N HIS A 34 5.86 -2.67 -28.61
CA HIS A 34 5.84 -3.05 -30.03
C HIS A 34 7.05 -2.42 -30.76
N ALA A 35 8.25 -2.92 -30.47
CA ALA A 35 9.51 -2.41 -31.02
C ALA A 35 9.50 -2.34 -32.57
N TRP A 36 8.81 -3.28 -33.22
CA TRP A 36 8.69 -3.32 -34.68
C TRP A 36 7.88 -2.15 -35.26
N MET A 37 6.75 -1.79 -34.64
CA MET A 37 5.96 -0.62 -35.06
C MET A 37 6.72 0.69 -34.82
N THR A 38 7.54 0.72 -33.76
CA THR A 38 8.41 1.87 -33.46
C THR A 38 9.44 2.07 -34.55
N LEU A 39 10.06 0.97 -35.02
CA LEU A 39 11.01 0.99 -36.13
C LEU A 39 10.36 1.49 -37.42
N VAL A 40 9.18 0.97 -37.79
CA VAL A 40 8.44 1.40 -38.99
C VAL A 40 8.10 2.88 -38.95
N CYS A 41 7.61 3.38 -37.81
CA CYS A 41 7.29 4.79 -37.64
C CYS A 41 8.53 5.70 -37.67
N LEU A 42 9.67 5.23 -37.17
CA LEU A 42 10.93 5.97 -37.19
C LEU A 42 11.52 6.04 -38.61
N VAL A 43 11.45 4.94 -39.36
CA VAL A 43 11.80 4.91 -40.79
C VAL A 43 10.87 5.83 -41.59
N GLY A 44 9.57 5.80 -41.35
CA GLY A 44 8.61 6.70 -41.99
C GLY A 44 8.90 8.18 -41.67
N ALA A 45 9.19 8.51 -40.41
CA ALA A 45 9.57 9.86 -40.02
C ALA A 45 10.87 10.33 -40.71
N LEU A 46 11.85 9.44 -40.82
CA LEU A 46 13.10 9.71 -41.52
C LEU A 46 12.87 9.99 -43.01
N VAL A 47 12.04 9.18 -43.67
CA VAL A 47 11.66 9.39 -45.09
C VAL A 47 10.99 10.75 -45.27
N VAL A 48 10.05 11.12 -44.38
CA VAL A 48 9.40 12.44 -44.42
C VAL A 48 10.42 13.56 -44.21
N CYS A 49 11.36 13.41 -43.27
CA CYS A 49 12.44 14.36 -43.08
C CYS A 49 13.30 14.51 -44.35
N VAL A 50 13.70 13.41 -44.98
CA VAL A 50 14.51 13.43 -46.22
C VAL A 50 13.76 14.09 -47.36
N ILE A 51 12.46 13.82 -47.52
CA ILE A 51 11.62 14.46 -48.55
C ILE A 51 11.50 15.96 -48.30
N LEU A 52 11.31 16.39 -47.04
CA LEU A 52 11.26 17.81 -46.70
C LEU A 52 12.62 18.49 -46.92
N LEU A 53 13.74 17.82 -46.57
CA LEU A 53 15.11 18.31 -46.79
C LEU A 53 15.45 18.45 -48.28
N ALA A 54 15.00 17.51 -49.11
CA ALA A 54 15.23 17.54 -50.56
C ALA A 54 14.43 18.65 -51.27
N ASN A 55 13.33 19.13 -50.66
CA ASN A 55 12.50 20.20 -51.19
C ASN A 55 12.80 21.52 -50.44
N VAL A 56 13.81 22.25 -50.91
CA VAL A 56 14.30 23.50 -50.28
C VAL A 56 13.18 24.54 -50.07
N GLU A 57 12.19 24.60 -50.97
CA GLU A 57 11.02 25.48 -50.83
C GLU A 57 10.00 25.01 -49.76
N ALA A 58 9.88 23.70 -49.55
CA ALA A 58 8.98 23.11 -48.56
C ALA A 58 9.62 23.00 -47.17
N PHE A 59 10.96 23.08 -47.08
CA PHE A 59 11.70 22.97 -45.83
C PHE A 59 11.50 24.17 -44.88
N GLY A 60 10.92 25.28 -45.36
CA GLY A 60 10.71 26.50 -44.57
C GLY A 60 9.81 26.30 -43.33
N SER A 61 8.59 26.84 -43.35
CA SER A 61 7.71 26.78 -42.18
C SER A 61 7.27 25.36 -41.81
N ALA A 62 7.11 24.47 -42.79
CA ALA A 62 6.64 23.10 -42.58
C ALA A 62 7.71 22.17 -42.01
N GLY A 63 8.97 22.31 -42.42
CA GLY A 63 10.10 21.55 -41.86
C GLY A 63 10.35 21.88 -40.39
N VAL A 64 10.38 23.18 -40.05
CA VAL A 64 10.51 23.66 -38.67
C VAL A 64 9.32 23.21 -37.82
N ALA A 65 8.09 23.31 -38.34
CA ALA A 65 6.89 22.86 -37.66
C ALA A 65 6.90 21.34 -37.39
N TRP A 66 7.33 20.52 -38.35
CA TRP A 66 7.47 19.07 -38.20
C TRP A 66 8.45 18.69 -37.08
N MET A 67 9.65 19.28 -37.09
CA MET A 67 10.70 18.98 -36.10
C MET A 67 10.28 19.43 -34.70
N GLY A 68 9.75 20.65 -34.56
CA GLY A 68 9.26 21.16 -33.28
C GLY A 68 8.10 20.32 -32.72
N ALA A 69 7.17 19.92 -33.59
CA ALA A 69 6.05 19.06 -33.23
C ALA A 69 6.47 17.66 -32.79
N LEU A 70 7.45 17.06 -33.47
CA LEU A 70 7.97 15.74 -33.14
C LEU A 70 8.64 15.74 -31.76
N VAL A 71 9.48 16.75 -31.48
CA VAL A 71 10.13 16.93 -30.18
C VAL A 71 9.08 17.19 -29.09
N GLY A 72 8.12 18.09 -29.32
CA GLY A 72 7.03 18.36 -28.37
C GLY A 72 6.18 17.12 -28.07
N GLY A 73 5.77 16.41 -29.12
CA GLY A 73 5.01 15.16 -29.02
C GLY A 73 5.76 14.07 -28.26
N SER A 74 7.08 13.95 -28.45
CA SER A 74 7.91 12.98 -27.72
C SER A 74 7.92 13.22 -26.21
N ASN A 75 8.06 14.47 -25.78
CA ASN A 75 8.06 14.85 -24.36
C ASN A 75 6.70 14.56 -23.71
N ILE A 76 5.60 14.88 -24.41
CA ILE A 76 4.23 14.56 -23.97
C ILE A 76 4.05 13.04 -23.86
N GLY A 77 4.53 12.28 -24.85
CA GLY A 77 4.47 10.82 -24.86
C GLY A 77 5.20 10.19 -23.67
N VAL A 78 6.42 10.66 -23.35
CA VAL A 78 7.20 10.22 -22.18
C VAL A 78 6.49 10.58 -20.89
N ALA A 79 6.09 11.85 -20.72
CA ALA A 79 5.39 12.31 -19.53
C ALA A 79 4.13 11.48 -19.25
N TRP A 80 3.34 11.21 -20.29
CA TRP A 80 2.15 10.36 -20.20
C TRP A 80 2.51 8.90 -19.89
N ARG A 81 3.55 8.32 -20.49
CA ARG A 81 4.02 6.97 -20.14
C ARG A 81 4.41 6.89 -18.67
N THR A 82 5.20 7.84 -18.16
CA THR A 82 5.57 7.91 -16.74
C THR A 82 4.36 8.10 -15.83
N ALA A 83 3.40 8.95 -16.20
CA ALA A 83 2.17 9.13 -15.43
C ALA A 83 1.32 7.86 -15.42
N ALA A 84 1.18 7.17 -16.55
CA ALA A 84 0.46 5.91 -16.66
C ALA A 84 1.15 4.77 -15.90
N GLN A 85 2.48 4.73 -15.89
CA GLN A 85 3.27 3.79 -15.09
C GLN A 85 3.16 4.09 -13.59
N ARG A 86 3.16 5.37 -13.18
CA ARG A 86 2.90 5.76 -11.78
C ARG A 86 1.50 5.38 -11.32
N ARG A 87 0.48 5.47 -12.18
CA ARG A 87 -0.88 4.96 -11.89
C ARG A 87 -0.95 3.44 -11.80
N LYS A 88 -0.02 2.72 -12.43
CA LYS A 88 0.05 1.25 -12.43
C LYS A 88 1.05 0.67 -11.44
N ALA A 89 1.88 1.49 -10.80
CA ALA A 89 2.75 1.02 -9.74
C ALA A 89 1.84 0.47 -8.64
N PRO A 90 1.91 -0.84 -8.33
CA PRO A 90 1.13 -1.38 -7.23
C PRO A 90 1.56 -0.60 -6.00
N VAL A 91 0.60 0.09 -5.37
CA VAL A 91 0.78 0.56 -3.99
C VAL A 91 1.23 -0.69 -3.24
N LYS A 92 2.49 -0.75 -2.80
CA LYS A 92 2.97 -1.83 -1.95
C LYS A 92 2.07 -1.78 -0.72
N LYS A 93 1.04 -2.64 -0.68
CA LYS A 93 0.20 -2.81 0.50
C LYS A 93 1.18 -3.13 1.63
N ALA A 94 1.16 -2.33 2.68
CA ALA A 94 1.99 -2.58 3.84
C ALA A 94 1.78 -4.04 4.27
N ALA A 95 2.88 -4.79 4.39
CA ALA A 95 2.83 -6.20 4.73
C ALA A 95 2.36 -6.42 6.18
N TRP A 96 2.59 -5.41 7.02
CA TRP A 96 2.23 -5.38 8.43
C TRP A 96 1.47 -4.11 8.76
N GLN A 97 0.59 -4.19 9.75
CA GLN A 97 -0.04 -3.03 10.38
C GLN A 97 0.14 -3.10 11.89
N VAL A 98 0.44 -1.96 12.51
CA VAL A 98 0.47 -1.78 13.97
C VAL A 98 -0.37 -0.54 14.29
N ASP A 99 -1.46 -0.70 15.04
CA ASP A 99 -2.43 0.37 15.36
C ASP A 99 -2.86 1.19 14.12
N GLY A 100 -3.13 0.48 13.02
CA GLY A 100 -3.53 1.07 11.73
C GLY A 100 -2.38 1.69 10.92
N ARG A 101 -1.16 1.77 11.46
CA ARG A 101 0.03 2.24 10.73
C ARG A 101 0.66 1.10 9.94
N GLY A 102 0.88 1.31 8.66
CA GLY A 102 1.47 0.30 7.76
C GLY A 102 2.99 0.25 7.79
N PHE A 103 3.56 -0.95 7.80
CA PHE A 103 5.00 -1.21 7.74
C PHE A 103 5.34 -2.20 6.62
N GLY A 104 6.45 -1.95 5.93
CA GLY A 104 6.94 -2.80 4.84
C GLY A 104 7.73 -4.01 5.33
N ALA A 105 8.47 -3.85 6.44
CA ALA A 105 9.34 -4.87 7.01
C ALA A 105 8.89 -5.33 8.39
N VAL A 106 9.07 -6.62 8.70
CA VAL A 106 8.73 -7.19 10.02
C VAL A 106 9.56 -6.59 11.15
N ALA A 107 10.81 -6.17 10.88
CA ALA A 107 11.67 -5.54 11.88
C ALA A 107 11.11 -4.19 12.35
N GLU A 108 10.60 -3.38 11.41
CA GLU A 108 9.95 -2.10 11.73
C GLU A 108 8.65 -2.32 12.49
N ALA A 109 7.82 -3.27 12.03
CA ALA A 109 6.59 -3.65 12.72
C ALA A 109 6.85 -4.17 14.14
N ARG A 110 7.91 -4.96 14.34
CA ARG A 110 8.33 -5.48 15.65
C ARG A 110 8.72 -4.35 16.59
N LEU A 111 9.55 -3.41 16.11
CA LEU A 111 9.97 -2.25 16.91
C LEU A 111 8.76 -1.39 17.30
N ALA A 112 7.87 -1.11 16.35
CA ALA A 112 6.65 -0.34 16.58
C ALA A 112 5.70 -1.04 17.58
N ALA A 113 5.42 -2.33 17.37
CA ALA A 113 4.55 -3.11 18.23
C ALA A 113 5.11 -3.27 19.65
N GLY A 114 6.42 -3.52 19.80
CA GLY A 114 7.06 -3.59 21.11
C GLY A 114 7.06 -2.24 21.85
N THR A 115 7.18 -1.14 21.12
CA THR A 115 7.05 0.21 21.70
C THR A 115 5.61 0.48 22.13
N ALA A 116 4.63 0.13 21.30
CA ALA A 116 3.22 0.29 21.61
C ALA A 116 2.78 -0.58 22.80
N LEU A 117 3.25 -1.83 22.89
CA LEU A 117 3.00 -2.73 24.02
C LEU A 117 3.47 -2.13 25.35
N ARG A 118 4.71 -1.59 25.40
CA ARG A 118 5.23 -0.91 26.60
C ARG A 118 4.49 0.37 26.95
N ALA A 119 3.85 0.99 25.96
CA ALA A 119 3.12 2.23 26.15
C ALA A 119 1.67 2.00 26.62
N LEU A 120 1.19 0.75 26.63
CA LEU A 120 -0.14 0.42 27.13
C LEU A 120 -0.26 0.74 28.62
N ASP A 121 -1.35 1.42 28.97
CA ASP A 121 -1.67 1.83 30.34
C ASP A 121 -3.08 1.41 30.76
N GLY A 122 -3.80 0.67 29.90
CA GLY A 122 -5.21 0.29 30.08
C GLY A 122 -6.21 1.45 30.00
N LYS A 123 -5.75 2.70 30.00
CA LYS A 123 -6.55 3.92 30.06
C LYS A 123 -6.50 4.67 28.73
N SER A 124 -5.49 5.50 28.54
CA SER A 124 -5.33 6.32 27.33
C SER A 124 -4.87 5.49 26.12
N ARG A 125 -4.06 4.46 26.39
CA ARG A 125 -3.53 3.48 25.43
C ARG A 125 -3.96 2.11 25.92
N CYS A 126 -5.19 1.77 25.58
CA CYS A 126 -5.84 0.58 26.13
C CYS A 126 -5.66 -0.69 25.31
N ARG A 127 -5.27 -0.57 24.04
CA ARG A 127 -5.14 -1.70 23.13
C ARG A 127 -4.04 -1.47 22.11
N LEU A 128 -3.26 -2.52 21.87
CA LEU A 128 -2.38 -2.72 20.74
C LEU A 128 -3.07 -3.66 19.74
N ALA A 129 -3.07 -3.31 18.46
CA ALA A 129 -3.48 -4.19 17.38
C ALA A 129 -2.36 -4.36 16.35
N VAL A 130 -1.96 -5.61 16.08
CA VAL A 130 -0.96 -5.97 15.06
C VAL A 130 -1.60 -6.89 14.04
N ALA A 131 -1.47 -6.58 12.75
CA ALA A 131 -2.07 -7.39 11.68
C ALA A 131 -1.09 -7.69 10.55
N ARG A 132 -1.28 -8.85 9.90
CA ARG A 132 -0.62 -9.25 8.65
C ARG A 132 -1.62 -9.99 7.77
N GLY A 133 -2.09 -9.32 6.72
CA GLY A 133 -3.17 -9.84 5.90
C GLY A 133 -4.44 -10.04 6.75
N PRO A 134 -5.07 -11.23 6.74
CA PRO A 134 -6.25 -11.51 7.55
C PRO A 134 -5.91 -11.77 9.03
N ALA A 135 -4.68 -12.17 9.34
CA ALA A 135 -4.29 -12.51 10.70
C ALA A 135 -4.09 -11.26 11.57
N ARG A 136 -4.50 -11.35 12.84
CA ARG A 136 -4.46 -10.24 13.80
C ARG A 136 -4.14 -10.73 15.21
N LEU A 137 -3.36 -9.93 15.93
CA LEU A 137 -3.13 -10.02 17.35
C LEU A 137 -3.65 -8.73 17.99
N GLU A 138 -4.35 -8.87 19.12
CA GLU A 138 -4.75 -7.75 19.97
C GLU A 138 -4.24 -7.98 21.39
N VAL A 139 -3.72 -6.93 22.01
CA VAL A 139 -3.35 -6.94 23.42
C VAL A 139 -4.03 -5.77 24.09
N ALA A 140 -4.77 -6.02 25.16
CA ALA A 140 -5.46 -5.00 25.94
C ALA A 140 -5.02 -5.03 27.40
N GLY A 141 -5.18 -3.91 28.11
CA GLY A 141 -4.78 -3.78 29.51
C GLY A 141 -3.52 -2.93 29.71
N GLY A 142 -2.82 -3.16 30.81
CA GLY A 142 -1.65 -2.36 31.20
C GLY A 142 -0.87 -2.96 32.37
N PRO A 143 0.32 -2.46 32.68
CA PRO A 143 1.25 -3.08 33.64
C PRO A 143 0.68 -3.22 35.06
N GLU A 144 -0.23 -2.36 35.49
CA GLU A 144 -0.84 -2.42 36.83
C GLU A 144 -1.92 -3.51 36.96
N THR A 145 -2.54 -3.90 35.84
CA THR A 145 -3.73 -4.79 35.83
C THR A 145 -3.53 -6.08 35.02
N GLY A 146 -2.41 -6.15 34.30
CA GLY A 146 -2.06 -7.23 33.39
C GLY A 146 -2.64 -7.03 31.99
N PHE A 147 -2.32 -7.98 31.12
CA PHE A 147 -2.60 -7.95 29.69
C PHE A 147 -3.49 -9.13 29.29
N VAL A 148 -4.48 -8.86 28.44
CA VAL A 148 -5.29 -9.89 27.80
C VAL A 148 -4.88 -9.94 26.34
N CYS A 149 -4.50 -11.13 25.87
CA CYS A 149 -3.98 -11.32 24.51
C CYS A 149 -4.98 -12.14 23.69
N HIS A 150 -5.42 -11.57 22.57
CA HIS A 150 -6.27 -12.24 21.59
C HIS A 150 -5.54 -12.39 20.27
N ARG A 151 -5.83 -13.48 19.58
CA ARG A 151 -5.21 -13.77 18.29
C ARG A 151 -6.23 -14.41 17.36
N SER A 152 -6.13 -14.08 16.07
CA SER A 152 -6.85 -14.78 15.01
C SER A 152 -5.97 -14.97 13.78
N ARG A 153 -6.15 -16.09 13.08
CA ARG A 153 -5.59 -16.30 11.73
C ARG A 153 -6.42 -15.57 10.66
N ASP A 154 -7.69 -15.29 10.96
CA ASP A 154 -8.58 -14.45 10.14
C ASP A 154 -9.47 -13.58 11.04
N ALA A 155 -9.15 -12.30 11.14
CA ALA A 155 -9.87 -11.34 11.96
C ALA A 155 -11.32 -11.11 11.52
N ALA A 156 -11.68 -11.49 10.29
CA ALA A 156 -13.06 -11.43 9.79
C ALA A 156 -13.89 -12.66 10.19
N ASP A 157 -13.24 -13.76 10.59
CA ASP A 157 -13.89 -14.95 11.12
C ASP A 157 -13.90 -14.91 12.65
N GLU A 158 -15.08 -14.60 13.23
CA GLU A 158 -15.26 -14.56 14.68
C GLU A 158 -14.87 -15.88 15.37
N ARG A 159 -15.07 -17.02 14.70
CA ARG A 159 -14.73 -18.35 15.25
C ARG A 159 -13.22 -18.63 15.25
N SER A 160 -12.46 -17.81 14.53
CA SER A 160 -11.01 -17.95 14.44
C SER A 160 -10.28 -17.23 15.58
N TRP A 161 -10.99 -16.50 16.44
CA TRP A 161 -10.38 -15.83 17.59
C TRP A 161 -10.10 -16.81 18.72
N ALA A 162 -8.89 -16.69 19.26
CA ALA A 162 -8.45 -17.37 20.47
C ALA A 162 -7.93 -16.34 21.48
N VAL A 163 -8.06 -16.66 22.76
CA VAL A 163 -7.48 -15.91 23.87
C VAL A 163 -6.37 -16.73 24.52
N LEU A 164 -5.29 -16.07 24.92
CA LEU A 164 -4.20 -16.70 25.66
C LEU A 164 -4.68 -17.03 27.08
N THR A 165 -4.45 -18.24 27.54
CA THR A 165 -4.78 -18.72 28.89
C THR A 165 -3.55 -19.28 29.59
N ARG A 166 -3.51 -19.14 30.92
CA ARG A 166 -2.56 -19.85 31.76
C ARG A 166 -3.11 -21.24 32.08
N GLN A 167 -2.28 -22.27 31.90
CA GLN A 167 -2.67 -23.67 32.17
C GLN A 167 -2.66 -24.05 33.65
N GLU A 168 -2.09 -23.20 34.51
CA GLU A 168 -2.13 -23.41 35.95
C GLU A 168 -3.56 -23.28 36.48
N GLN A 169 -3.89 -24.14 37.45
CA GLN A 169 -5.20 -24.18 38.08
C GLN A 169 -5.38 -22.98 39.00
N LEU A 170 -5.63 -21.83 38.37
CA LEU A 170 -5.93 -20.58 39.03
C LEU A 170 -7.39 -20.62 39.50
N ARG A 171 -7.64 -19.99 40.65
CA ARG A 171 -8.99 -19.82 41.16
C ARG A 171 -9.85 -19.10 40.12
N ASP A 172 -11.15 -19.37 40.14
CA ASP A 172 -12.15 -18.70 39.30
C ASP A 172 -12.43 -17.27 39.80
N GLU A 173 -11.35 -16.52 39.96
CA GLU A 173 -11.33 -15.13 40.38
C GLU A 173 -11.30 -14.25 39.12
N THR A 174 -11.99 -13.12 39.19
CA THR A 174 -11.99 -12.11 38.14
C THR A 174 -11.28 -10.86 38.62
N VAL A 175 -10.57 -10.19 37.72
CA VAL A 175 -9.91 -8.92 37.97
C VAL A 175 -10.40 -7.87 36.99
N GLU A 176 -10.39 -6.62 37.44
CA GLU A 176 -10.73 -5.49 36.60
C GLU A 176 -9.54 -5.12 35.72
N VAL A 177 -9.72 -5.21 34.41
CA VAL A 177 -8.75 -4.79 33.41
C VAL A 177 -9.30 -3.57 32.68
N PRO A 178 -8.72 -2.38 32.88
CA PRO A 178 -9.04 -1.20 32.11
C PRO A 178 -8.74 -1.44 30.62
N MET A 179 -9.74 -1.19 29.80
CA MET A 179 -9.71 -1.36 28.36
C MET A 179 -10.19 -0.08 27.66
N GLY A 180 -9.74 1.07 28.17
CA GLY A 180 -10.09 2.39 27.68
C GLY A 180 -11.18 3.01 28.54
N LYS A 181 -12.34 3.28 27.94
CA LYS A 181 -13.52 3.82 28.65
C LYS A 181 -14.35 2.73 29.37
N ILE A 182 -14.00 1.48 29.15
CA ILE A 182 -14.66 0.31 29.71
C ILE A 182 -13.67 -0.47 30.57
N VAL A 183 -14.20 -1.11 31.61
CA VAL A 183 -13.47 -2.02 32.49
C VAL A 183 -14.01 -3.42 32.23
N GLY A 184 -13.12 -4.34 31.85
CA GLY A 184 -13.46 -5.75 31.68
C GLY A 184 -13.27 -6.50 33.00
N HIS A 185 -14.24 -7.32 33.38
CA HIS A 185 -14.07 -8.29 34.47
C HIS A 185 -13.52 -9.59 33.88
N ILE A 186 -12.20 -9.74 33.93
CA ILE A 186 -11.49 -10.80 33.22
C ILE A 186 -11.07 -11.90 34.20
N PRO A 187 -11.33 -13.18 33.91
CA PRO A 187 -10.79 -14.29 34.70
C PRO A 187 -9.27 -14.20 34.82
N VAL A 188 -8.72 -14.39 36.01
CA VAL A 188 -7.27 -14.28 36.29
C VAL A 188 -6.44 -15.17 35.35
N LYS A 189 -6.97 -16.33 34.96
CA LYS A 189 -6.34 -17.25 33.99
C LYS A 189 -6.09 -16.65 32.60
N LEU A 190 -6.83 -15.59 32.21
CA LEU A 190 -6.71 -14.92 30.91
C LEU A 190 -5.89 -13.62 30.96
N VAL A 191 -5.51 -13.19 32.16
CA VAL A 191 -4.67 -12.01 32.37
C VAL A 191 -3.22 -12.47 32.39
N HIS A 192 -2.30 -11.71 31.82
CA HIS A 192 -0.89 -12.07 31.68
C HIS A 192 0.03 -10.92 32.09
N ASP A 193 1.25 -11.24 32.47
CA ASP A 193 2.29 -10.22 32.69
C ASP A 193 2.83 -9.69 31.34
N PHE A 194 3.70 -8.67 31.43
CA PHE A 194 4.32 -8.06 30.27
C PHE A 194 5.14 -9.07 29.45
N ASP A 195 5.88 -9.95 30.11
CA ASP A 195 6.79 -10.88 29.44
C ASP A 195 6.02 -11.92 28.64
N SER A 196 4.92 -12.44 29.18
CA SER A 196 4.00 -13.35 28.49
C SER A 196 3.33 -12.67 27.28
N ALA A 197 2.86 -11.43 27.43
CA ALA A 197 2.29 -10.66 26.31
C ALA A 197 3.34 -10.36 25.23
N SER A 198 4.58 -10.07 25.63
CA SER A 198 5.72 -9.84 24.72
C SER A 198 6.11 -11.11 23.96
N ALA A 199 6.07 -12.27 24.62
CA ALA A 199 6.29 -13.57 24.00
C ALA A 199 5.19 -13.88 22.96
N ALA A 200 3.92 -13.71 23.31
CA ALA A 200 2.79 -13.89 22.39
C ALA A 200 2.89 -12.97 21.16
N LEU A 201 3.31 -11.71 21.35
CA LEU A 201 3.61 -10.79 20.26
C LEU A 201 4.76 -11.29 19.37
N GLY A 202 5.84 -11.78 19.99
CA GLY A 202 6.98 -12.37 19.28
C GLY A 202 6.56 -13.57 18.42
N ASP A 203 5.73 -14.45 18.95
CA ASP A 203 5.20 -15.63 18.27
C ASP A 203 4.32 -15.26 17.08
N PHE A 204 3.41 -14.31 17.27
CA PHE A 204 2.58 -13.80 16.18
C PHE A 204 3.42 -13.19 15.05
N LEU A 205 4.44 -12.40 15.39
CA LEU A 205 5.33 -11.80 14.40
C LEU A 205 6.15 -12.84 13.62
N ARG A 206 6.44 -14.01 14.21
CA ARG A 206 7.11 -15.12 13.54
C ARG A 206 6.16 -15.88 12.62
N ASN A 207 4.98 -16.23 13.11
CA ASN A 207 4.03 -17.07 12.38
C ASN A 207 2.60 -16.54 12.57
N PRO A 208 2.15 -15.50 11.85
CA PRO A 208 0.87 -14.84 12.14
C PRO A 208 -0.35 -15.70 11.81
N GLY A 209 -0.28 -16.52 10.75
CA GLY A 209 -1.37 -17.38 10.28
C GLY A 209 -1.28 -18.84 10.74
N ALA A 210 -0.70 -19.11 11.93
CA ALA A 210 -0.60 -20.45 12.46
C ALA A 210 -1.99 -21.14 12.48
N ALA A 211 -2.05 -22.36 11.94
CA ALA A 211 -3.30 -23.12 11.87
C ALA A 211 -3.65 -23.74 13.23
N GLU A 212 -2.63 -24.17 13.98
CA GLU A 212 -2.74 -24.67 15.34
C GLU A 212 -2.08 -23.65 16.27
N LEU A 213 -2.87 -23.14 17.20
CA LEU A 213 -2.41 -22.31 18.30
C LEU A 213 -2.19 -23.27 19.46
N GLY A 214 -1.03 -23.23 20.13
CA GLY A 214 -0.66 -24.19 21.17
C GLY A 214 -1.73 -24.33 22.27
N PRO A 215 -1.58 -25.30 23.19
CA PRO A 215 -2.61 -25.60 24.18
C PRO A 215 -2.89 -24.45 25.17
N GLU A 216 -2.10 -23.38 25.13
CA GLU A 216 -2.29 -22.10 25.80
C GLU A 216 -3.28 -21.14 25.10
N TRP A 217 -3.78 -21.46 23.90
CA TRP A 217 -4.74 -20.63 23.17
C TRP A 217 -6.11 -21.31 23.09
N VAL A 218 -7.13 -20.66 23.67
CA VAL A 218 -8.49 -21.21 23.72
C VAL A 218 -9.43 -20.38 22.85
N THR A 219 -10.19 -21.07 22.00
CA THR A 219 -11.24 -20.48 21.14
C THR A 219 -12.62 -20.54 21.80
N GLY A 220 -13.59 -19.83 21.23
CA GLY A 220 -14.99 -19.89 21.64
C GLY A 220 -15.36 -18.83 22.68
N VAL A 221 -16.25 -19.18 23.62
CA VAL A 221 -16.90 -18.21 24.53
C VAL A 221 -15.91 -17.36 25.33
N GLU A 222 -14.78 -17.93 25.73
CA GLU A 222 -13.75 -17.21 26.48
C GLU A 222 -13.08 -16.11 25.63
N ALA A 223 -12.79 -16.42 24.36
CA ALA A 223 -12.23 -15.46 23.43
C ALA A 223 -13.25 -14.39 23.03
N GLU A 224 -14.49 -14.79 22.75
CA GLU A 224 -15.58 -13.88 22.37
C GLU A 224 -15.97 -12.92 23.50
N GLY A 225 -16.09 -13.43 24.73
CA GLY A 225 -16.57 -12.67 25.88
C GLY A 225 -15.56 -11.65 26.42
N THR A 226 -14.27 -11.80 26.10
CA THR A 226 -13.19 -10.94 26.61
C THR A 226 -12.58 -10.03 25.55
N ARG A 227 -12.93 -10.19 24.28
CA ARG A 227 -12.42 -9.36 23.19
C ARG A 227 -13.13 -8.01 23.15
N LEU A 228 -12.36 -6.95 22.95
CA LEU A 228 -12.88 -5.61 22.71
C LEU A 228 -13.44 -5.51 21.29
N ALA A 229 -14.70 -5.93 21.11
CA ALA A 229 -15.42 -5.71 19.87
C ALA A 229 -15.48 -4.21 19.57
N VAL A 230 -15.00 -3.81 18.39
CA VAL A 230 -15.26 -2.47 17.86
C VAL A 230 -16.72 -2.46 17.43
N LYS A 231 -17.60 -1.88 18.24
CA LYS A 231 -18.88 -1.35 17.76
C LYS A 231 -18.65 0.03 17.16
#